data_AF-A0AAD7GJK1-F1
#
_entry.id   AF-A0AAD7GJK1-F1
#
_cell.length_a   1.000
_cell.length_b   1.000
_cell.length_c   1.000
_cell.angle_alpha   90.00
_cell.angle_beta   90.00
_cell.angle_gamma   90.00
#
_symmetry.space_group_name_H-M   'P 1'
#
loop_
_entity.id
_entity.type
_entity.pdbx_description
1 polymer ?
#
loop_
_entity_poly.entity_id
_entity_poly.type
_entity_poly.pdbx_seq_one_letter_code
_entity_poly.pdbx_strand_id
1 'polypeptide(L)'
;MNASQYPGESGNVDSTPRTSPEMLARHHKLLATNEPPIGFELPYIKSIVSNTSARLVCLEKNISQRKDPVAQLEEERTSLSSYYFQNLAILSPLRRMPPEMLCEIFSQTLPSVSEAMEYERWDVKHSPWVLTHVSSRWRAVALATPSLWSQV
;
A
#
# COMPACT_ATOMS: atom_id res chain seq x y z
N MET A 1 -10.83 -22.73 24.05
CA MET A 1 -10.46 -21.36 24.47
C MET A 1 -9.78 -20.71 23.28
N ASN A 2 -10.33 -19.81 22.48
CA ASN A 2 -11.50 -18.95 22.57
C ASN A 2 -12.27 -18.98 21.24
N ALA A 3 -13.59 -19.02 21.33
CA ALA A 3 -14.52 -18.91 20.22
C ALA A 3 -14.55 -17.47 19.70
N SER A 4 -14.25 -17.27 18.41
CA SER A 4 -14.49 -15.99 17.74
C SER A 4 -15.95 -15.93 17.30
N GLN A 5 -16.82 -15.69 18.28
CA GLN A 5 -18.24 -15.40 18.07
C GLN A 5 -18.34 -13.92 17.65
N TYR A 6 -18.38 -13.65 16.35
CA TYR A 6 -18.76 -12.32 15.86
C TYR A 6 -20.24 -12.08 16.17
N PRO A 7 -20.62 -11.01 16.90
CA PRO A 7 -22.01 -10.69 17.14
C PRO A 7 -22.51 -9.72 16.06
N GLY A 8 -23.64 -10.07 15.45
CA GLY A 8 -24.67 -9.10 15.10
C GLY A 8 -24.44 -8.19 13.89
N GLU A 9 -24.65 -8.71 12.69
CA GLU A 9 -25.25 -7.93 11.58
C GLU A 9 -26.65 -8.47 11.25
N SER A 10 -27.46 -8.67 12.29
CA SER A 10 -28.91 -8.66 12.17
C SER A 10 -29.36 -7.19 12.13
N GLY A 11 -29.24 -6.58 10.95
CA GLY A 11 -29.57 -5.18 10.75
C GLY A 11 -30.04 -4.87 9.34
N ASN A 12 -30.54 -5.87 8.61
CA ASN A 12 -31.35 -5.61 7.43
C ASN A 12 -32.74 -5.16 7.91
N VAL A 13 -32.78 -3.98 8.52
CA VAL A 13 -34.04 -3.27 8.72
C VAL A 13 -34.34 -2.64 7.37
N ASP A 14 -34.91 -3.45 6.49
CA ASP A 14 -35.74 -3.00 5.40
C ASP A 14 -36.93 -2.24 6.03
N SER A 15 -36.64 -1.02 6.49
CA SER A 15 -37.65 -0.01 6.84
C SER A 15 -38.07 0.68 5.56
N THR A 16 -38.44 -0.11 4.54
CA THR A 16 -39.42 0.39 3.60
C THR A 16 -40.67 0.69 4.44
N PRO A 17 -41.22 1.91 4.36
CA PRO A 17 -42.56 2.15 4.88
C PRO A 17 -43.46 1.05 4.31
N ARG A 18 -44.51 0.60 5.01
CA ARG A 18 -45.57 -0.21 4.39
C ARG A 18 -46.14 0.59 3.23
N THR A 19 -45.52 0.42 2.07
CA THR A 19 -45.74 1.23 0.89
C THR A 19 -46.64 0.38 0.02
N SER A 20 -47.79 0.94 -0.37
CA SER A 20 -48.69 0.25 -1.29
C SER A 20 -47.88 -0.25 -2.50
N PRO A 21 -48.09 -1.49 -2.98
CA PRO A 21 -47.43 -2.01 -4.18
C PRO A 21 -47.55 -1.06 -5.38
N GLU A 22 -48.65 -0.31 -5.46
CA GLU A 22 -48.89 0.73 -6.47
C GLU A 22 -47.94 1.92 -6.34
N MET A 23 -47.69 2.39 -5.11
CA MET A 23 -46.75 3.49 -4.82
C MET A 23 -45.31 3.09 -5.12
N LEU A 24 -44.94 1.83 -4.87
CA LEU A 24 -43.64 1.28 -5.23
C LEU A 24 -43.48 1.21 -6.76
N ALA A 25 -44.48 0.70 -7.48
CA ALA A 25 -44.48 0.62 -8.94
C ALA A 25 -44.41 2.02 -9.59
N ARG A 26 -45.16 2.99 -9.05
CA ARG A 26 -45.07 4.40 -9.48
C ARG A 26 -43.69 4.99 -9.21
N HIS A 27 -43.11 4.75 -8.04
CA HIS A 27 -41.75 5.21 -7.73
C HIS A 27 -40.72 4.65 -8.71
N HIS A 28 -40.77 3.36 -9.02
CA HIS A 28 -39.89 2.75 -10.03
C HIS A 28 -40.10 3.35 -11.42
N LYS A 29 -41.35 3.64 -11.81
CA LYS A 29 -41.63 4.31 -13.09
C LYS A 29 -41.00 5.70 -13.14
N LEU A 30 -41.14 6.50 -12.08
CA LEU A 30 -40.55 7.84 -11.98
C LEU A 30 -39.01 7.81 -11.99
N LEU A 31 -38.38 6.74 -11.50
CA LEU A 31 -36.93 6.56 -11.62
C LEU A 31 -36.49 6.22 -13.05
N ALA A 32 -37.37 5.59 -13.84
CA ALA A 32 -37.08 5.15 -15.20
C ALA A 32 -37.51 6.17 -16.28
N THR A 33 -38.32 7.17 -15.93
CA THR A 33 -38.87 8.16 -16.87
C THR A 33 -38.72 9.59 -16.35
N ASN A 34 -38.74 10.58 -17.25
CA ASN A 34 -38.78 12.00 -16.87
C ASN A 34 -40.20 12.51 -16.54
N GLU A 35 -41.11 11.62 -16.12
CA GLU A 35 -42.47 11.99 -15.75
C GLU A 35 -42.45 12.76 -14.40
N PRO A 36 -43.12 13.91 -14.27
CA PRO A 36 -43.15 14.64 -13.02
C PRO A 36 -43.98 13.88 -11.95
N PRO A 37 -43.58 13.90 -10.67
CA PRO A 37 -44.36 13.29 -9.61
C PRO A 37 -45.71 13.99 -9.42
N ILE A 38 -46.74 13.19 -9.15
CA ILE A 38 -48.08 13.68 -8.84
C ILE A 38 -48.10 14.14 -7.37
N GLY A 39 -48.99 15.08 -7.02
CA GLY A 39 -49.04 15.72 -5.69
C GLY A 39 -49.05 14.75 -4.50
N PHE A 40 -49.68 13.57 -4.63
CA PHE A 40 -49.70 12.56 -3.57
C PHE A 40 -48.41 11.74 -3.46
N GLU A 41 -47.55 11.73 -4.49
CA GLU A 41 -46.26 11.03 -4.52
C GLU A 41 -45.15 11.89 -3.86
N LEU A 42 -45.32 13.21 -3.83
CA LEU A 42 -44.33 14.15 -3.29
C LEU A 42 -43.97 13.90 -1.82
N PRO A 43 -44.91 13.69 -0.88
CA PRO A 43 -44.56 13.42 0.52
C PRO A 43 -43.77 12.11 0.68
N TYR A 44 -44.12 11.09 -0.10
CA TYR A 44 -43.43 9.80 -0.12
C TYR A 44 -42.00 9.93 -0.68
N ILE A 45 -41.82 10.63 -1.79
CA ILE A 45 -40.47 10.85 -2.36
C ILE A 45 -39.61 11.72 -1.43
N LYS A 46 -40.20 12.76 -0.84
CA LYS A 46 -39.49 13.61 0.14
C LYS A 46 -39.06 12.83 1.38
N SER A 47 -39.89 11.91 1.88
CA SER A 47 -39.52 11.07 3.03
C SER A 47 -38.39 10.09 2.69
N ILE A 48 -38.41 9.50 1.49
CA ILE A 48 -37.28 8.69 0.98
C ILE A 48 -36.02 9.53 0.95
N VAL A 49 -36.04 10.69 0.29
CA VAL A 49 -34.87 11.58 0.17
C VAL A 49 -34.34 11.99 1.55
N SER A 50 -35.23 12.32 2.48
CA SER A 50 -34.83 12.66 3.86
C SER A 50 -34.23 11.47 4.61
N ASN A 51 -34.78 10.27 4.45
CA ASN A 51 -34.26 9.06 5.10
C ASN A 51 -32.91 8.66 4.51
N THR A 52 -32.80 8.62 3.18
CA THR A 52 -31.56 8.24 2.50
C THR A 52 -30.45 9.24 2.75
N SER A 53 -30.73 10.55 2.72
CA SER A 53 -29.74 11.57 3.09
C SER A 53 -29.26 11.43 4.54
N ALA A 54 -30.16 11.20 5.50
CA ALA A 54 -29.78 10.96 6.89
C ALA A 54 -28.91 9.70 7.05
N ARG A 55 -29.23 8.62 6.32
CA ARG A 55 -28.42 7.40 6.31
C ARG A 55 -27.05 7.60 5.67
N LEU A 56 -26.96 8.37 4.59
CA LEU A 56 -25.69 8.71 3.94
C LEU A 56 -24.76 9.47 4.89
N VAL A 57 -25.27 10.50 5.58
CA VAL A 57 -24.49 11.26 6.57
C VAL A 57 -23.99 10.35 7.70
N CYS A 58 -24.81 9.41 8.17
CA CYS A 58 -24.41 8.45 9.20
C CYS A 58 -23.30 7.50 8.68
N LEU A 59 -23.43 7.00 7.46
CA LEU A 59 -22.41 6.15 6.83
C LEU A 59 -21.10 6.89 6.62
N GLU A 60 -21.13 8.12 6.12
CA GLU A 60 -19.92 8.95 5.95
C GLU A 60 -19.20 9.21 7.27
N LYS A 61 -19.96 9.46 8.35
CA LYS A 61 -19.40 9.58 9.70
C LYS A 61 -18.72 8.29 10.13
N ASN A 62 -19.35 7.14 9.94
CA ASN A 62 -18.77 5.84 10.30
C ASN A 62 -17.52 5.52 9.47
N ILE A 63 -17.52 5.87 8.17
CA ILE A 63 -16.35 5.74 7.30
C ILE A 63 -15.21 6.60 7.83
N SER A 64 -15.49 7.87 8.12
CA SER A 64 -14.47 8.82 8.60
C SER A 64 -13.88 8.36 9.94
N GLN A 65 -14.73 7.98 10.90
CA GLN A 65 -14.32 7.47 12.21
C GLN A 65 -13.46 6.19 12.14
N ARG A 66 -13.64 5.36 11.11
CA ARG A 66 -12.84 4.14 10.92
C ARG A 66 -11.57 4.41 10.11
N LYS A 67 -11.55 5.44 9.25
CA LYS A 67 -10.36 5.83 8.49
C LYS A 67 -9.27 6.39 9.39
N ASP A 68 -9.60 7.23 10.37
CA ASP A 68 -8.59 7.87 11.22
C ASP A 68 -7.74 6.85 12.02
N PRO A 69 -8.33 5.82 12.69
CA PRO A 69 -7.56 4.79 13.37
C PRO A 69 -6.73 3.92 12.43
N VAL A 70 -7.24 3.63 11.22
CA VAL A 70 -6.48 2.85 10.22
C VAL A 70 -5.24 3.62 9.78
N ALA A 71 -5.37 4.92 9.50
CA ALA A 71 -4.24 5.76 9.13
C ALA A 71 -3.17 5.81 10.23
N GLN A 72 -3.57 5.92 11.50
CA GLN A 72 -2.66 5.90 12.65
C GLN A 72 -1.91 4.56 12.76
N LEU A 73 -2.61 3.44 12.62
CA LEU A 73 -1.99 2.12 12.66
C LEU A 73 -1.04 1.87 11.48
N GLU A 74 -1.35 2.40 10.30
CA GLU A 74 -0.47 2.33 9.12
C GLU A 74 0.81 3.15 9.32
N GLU A 75 0.71 4.34 9.92
CA GLU A 75 1.86 5.16 10.29
C GLU A 75 2.75 4.43 11.32
N GLU A 76 2.16 3.89 12.38
CA GLU A 76 2.87 3.12 13.40
C GLU A 76 3.55 1.88 12.80
N ARG A 77 2.83 1.11 11.98
CA ARG A 77 3.37 -0.05 11.27
C ARG A 77 4.56 0.33 10.39
N THR A 78 4.49 1.46 9.70
CA THR A 78 5.57 1.94 8.83
C THR A 78 6.80 2.34 9.64
N SER A 79 6.60 3.09 10.74
CA SER A 79 7.66 3.48 11.66
C SER A 79 8.37 2.27 12.28
N LEU A 80 7.60 1.33 12.82
CA LEU A 80 8.13 0.11 13.44
C LEU A 80 8.83 -0.78 12.41
N SER A 81 8.28 -0.93 11.21
CA SER A 81 8.92 -1.71 10.15
C SER A 81 10.27 -1.10 9.75
N SER A 82 10.34 0.23 9.60
CA SER A 82 11.60 0.93 9.33
C SER A 82 12.62 0.70 10.45
N TYR A 83 12.21 0.89 11.71
CA TYR A 83 13.08 0.65 12.86
C TYR A 83 13.56 -0.80 12.94
N TYR A 84 12.68 -1.76 12.69
CA TYR A 84 13.02 -3.19 12.64
C TYR A 84 14.09 -3.49 11.58
N PHE A 85 13.90 -3.01 10.34
CA PHE A 85 14.87 -3.23 9.28
C PHE A 85 16.21 -2.54 9.53
N GLN A 86 16.21 -1.35 10.14
CA GLN A 86 17.44 -0.68 10.57
C GLN A 86 18.21 -1.53 11.58
N ASN A 87 17.52 -2.12 12.56
CA ASN A 87 18.13 -3.01 13.54
C ASN A 87 18.63 -4.32 12.92
N LEU A 88 17.86 -4.93 12.01
CA LEU A 88 18.34 -6.09 11.25
C LEU A 88 19.60 -5.76 10.44
N ALA A 89 19.67 -4.57 9.85
CA ALA A 89 20.86 -4.13 9.12
C ALA A 89 22.09 -4.04 10.04
N ILE A 90 21.92 -3.71 11.32
CA ILE A 90 23.00 -3.73 12.34
C ILE A 90 23.51 -5.16 12.57
N LEU A 91 22.60 -6.12 12.62
CA LEU A 91 22.92 -7.53 12.82
C LEU A 91 23.41 -8.23 11.54
N SER A 92 23.45 -7.53 10.42
CA SER A 92 23.88 -8.09 9.14
C SER A 92 25.29 -8.71 9.24
N PRO A 93 25.46 -9.99 8.86
CA PRO A 93 26.77 -10.64 8.83
C PRO A 93 27.82 -9.87 8.03
N LEU A 94 27.39 -9.12 7.01
CA LEU A 94 28.25 -8.29 6.16
C LEU A 94 29.01 -7.21 6.95
N ARG A 95 28.49 -6.75 8.10
CA ARG A 95 29.21 -5.79 8.96
C ARG A 95 30.40 -6.41 9.71
N ARG A 96 30.34 -7.73 9.96
CA ARG A 96 31.40 -8.48 10.67
C ARG A 96 32.32 -9.25 9.73
N MET A 97 31.97 -9.32 8.45
CA MET A 97 32.76 -10.02 7.45
C MET A 97 34.13 -9.33 7.27
N PRO A 98 35.24 -10.07 7.30
CA PRO A 98 36.56 -9.51 7.05
C PRO A 98 36.65 -8.84 5.67
N PRO A 99 37.48 -7.79 5.50
CA PRO A 99 37.70 -7.16 4.20
C PRO A 99 38.07 -8.14 3.09
N GLU A 100 38.87 -9.17 3.40
CA GLU A 100 39.35 -10.17 2.45
C GLU A 100 38.20 -10.95 1.81
N MET A 101 37.21 -11.33 2.62
CA MET A 101 36.02 -12.02 2.15
C MET A 101 35.13 -11.11 1.29
N LEU A 102 35.07 -9.81 1.62
CA LEU A 102 34.39 -8.83 0.77
C LEU A 102 35.12 -8.66 -0.57
N CYS A 103 36.46 -8.61 -0.58
CA CYS A 103 37.25 -8.54 -1.80
C CYS A 103 37.03 -9.76 -2.71
N GLU A 104 36.95 -10.96 -2.13
CA GLU A 104 36.66 -12.19 -2.86
C GLU A 104 35.28 -12.12 -3.52
N ILE A 105 34.25 -11.72 -2.76
CA ILE A 105 32.90 -11.53 -3.31
C ILE A 105 32.92 -10.48 -4.43
N PHE A 106 33.58 -9.35 -4.22
CA PHE A 106 33.66 -8.27 -5.22
C PHE A 106 34.31 -8.74 -6.51
N SER A 107 35.36 -9.56 -6.42
CA SER A 107 36.05 -10.11 -7.58
C SER A 107 35.14 -10.99 -8.43
N GLN A 108 34.20 -11.70 -7.82
CA GLN A 108 33.19 -12.49 -8.54
C GLN A 108 32.08 -11.65 -9.20
N THR A 109 31.98 -10.37 -8.89
CA THR A 109 31.00 -9.46 -9.53
C THR A 109 31.56 -8.73 -10.75
N LEU A 110 32.85 -8.90 -11.05
CA LEU A 110 33.46 -8.25 -12.20
C LEU A 110 32.90 -8.84 -13.51
N PRO A 111 32.64 -8.01 -14.53
CA PRO A 111 32.17 -8.50 -15.82
C PRO A 111 33.19 -9.46 -16.44
N SER A 112 32.69 -10.49 -17.12
CA SER A 112 33.54 -11.35 -17.93
C SER A 112 34.19 -10.56 -19.08
N VAL A 113 35.26 -11.09 -19.68
CA VAL A 113 35.98 -10.43 -20.78
C VAL A 113 35.05 -10.11 -21.97
N SER A 114 34.04 -10.94 -22.22
CA SER A 114 33.04 -10.71 -23.27
C SER A 114 32.11 -9.55 -22.93
N GLU A 115 31.65 -9.48 -21.68
CA GLU A 115 30.75 -8.43 -21.18
C GLU A 115 31.47 -7.09 -21.08
N ALA A 116 32.74 -7.09 -20.67
CA ALA A 116 33.56 -5.87 -20.60
C ALA A 116 33.81 -5.21 -21.96
N MET A 117 33.67 -5.94 -23.07
CA MET A 117 33.72 -5.39 -24.42
C MET A 117 32.38 -4.75 -24.86
N GLU A 118 31.27 -5.16 -24.26
CA GLU A 118 29.92 -4.66 -24.56
C GLU A 118 29.55 -3.46 -23.67
N TYR A 119 30.02 -3.45 -22.42
CA TYR A 119 29.80 -2.35 -21.50
C TYR A 119 30.76 -1.18 -21.77
N GLU A 120 30.23 0.03 -21.76
CA GLU A 120 31.07 1.22 -21.68
C GLU A 120 31.85 1.16 -20.36
N ARG A 121 33.18 1.13 -20.45
CA ARG A 121 34.11 1.01 -19.31
C ARG A 121 33.94 2.08 -18.23
N TRP A 122 33.18 3.14 -18.54
CA TRP A 122 32.83 4.26 -17.66
C TRP A 122 31.39 4.21 -17.12
N ASP A 123 30.64 3.14 -17.39
CA ASP A 123 29.28 3.00 -16.86
C ASP A 123 29.33 2.67 -15.37
N VAL A 124 29.04 3.69 -14.56
CA VAL A 124 29.00 3.63 -13.10
C VAL A 124 27.94 2.67 -12.55
N LYS A 125 27.04 2.16 -13.40
CA LYS A 125 26.04 1.15 -13.02
C LYS A 125 26.60 -0.27 -12.93
N HIS A 126 27.79 -0.52 -13.44
CA HIS A 126 28.42 -1.84 -13.45
C HIS A 126 29.52 -1.97 -12.39
N SER A 127 29.91 -3.21 -12.09
CA SER A 127 31.07 -3.49 -11.23
C SER A 127 32.36 -3.01 -11.90
N PRO A 128 33.34 -2.45 -11.16
CA PRO A 128 33.38 -2.32 -9.70
C PRO A 128 32.65 -1.08 -9.14
N TRP A 129 32.19 -0.15 -9.98
CA TRP A 129 31.62 1.13 -9.55
C TRP A 129 30.42 0.96 -8.63
N VAL A 130 29.48 0.06 -8.97
CA VAL A 130 28.27 -0.19 -8.18
C VAL A 130 28.56 -0.60 -6.73
N LEU A 131 29.67 -1.30 -6.49
CA LEU A 131 30.09 -1.75 -5.16
C LEU A 131 30.40 -0.57 -4.24
N THR A 132 30.91 0.52 -4.81
CA THR A 132 31.23 1.75 -4.07
C THR A 132 29.99 2.53 -3.63
N HIS A 133 28.80 2.18 -4.14
CA HIS A 133 27.54 2.84 -3.79
C HIS A 133 26.72 2.11 -2.72
N VAL A 134 27.11 0.88 -2.33
CA VAL A 134 26.36 0.06 -1.37
C VAL A 134 26.48 0.57 0.06
N SER A 135 27.71 0.81 0.54
CA SER A 135 27.97 1.32 1.90
C SER A 135 29.35 1.99 1.99
N SER A 136 29.59 2.77 3.05
CA SER A 136 30.90 3.36 3.33
C SER A 136 32.00 2.30 3.49
N ARG A 137 31.68 1.17 4.14
CA ARG A 137 32.60 0.03 4.29
C ARG A 137 32.93 -0.61 2.94
N TRP A 138 31.91 -0.88 2.12
CA TRP A 138 32.12 -1.49 0.80
C TRP A 138 32.95 -0.59 -0.11
N ARG A 139 32.68 0.72 -0.09
CA ARG A 139 33.50 1.70 -0.79
C ARG A 139 34.95 1.67 -0.34
N ALA A 140 35.20 1.68 0.97
CA ALA A 140 36.56 1.64 1.50
C ALA A 140 37.30 0.37 1.05
N VAL A 141 36.65 -0.80 1.14
CA VAL A 141 37.25 -2.08 0.72
C VAL A 141 37.48 -2.10 -0.80
N ALA A 142 36.49 -1.72 -1.61
CA ALA A 142 36.60 -1.71 -3.06
C ALA A 142 37.73 -0.78 -3.54
N LEU A 143 37.83 0.44 -3.01
CA LEU A 143 38.91 1.37 -3.35
C LEU A 143 40.28 0.90 -2.85
N ALA A 144 40.33 0.19 -1.73
CA ALA A 144 41.56 -0.39 -1.19
C ALA A 144 42.00 -1.69 -1.89
N THR A 145 41.26 -2.16 -2.91
CA THR A 145 41.54 -3.42 -3.63
C THR A 145 41.89 -3.12 -5.10
N PRO A 146 43.19 -2.92 -5.43
CA PRO A 146 43.61 -2.51 -6.78
C PRO A 146 43.22 -3.50 -7.89
N SER A 147 43.12 -4.80 -7.58
CA SER A 147 42.75 -5.83 -8.57
C SER A 147 41.38 -5.60 -9.20
N LEU A 148 40.42 -5.02 -8.46
CA LEU A 148 39.09 -4.70 -8.96
C LEU A 148 39.10 -3.62 -10.06
N TRP A 149 40.12 -2.75 -10.05
CA TRP A 149 40.23 -1.60 -10.95
C TRP A 149 41.20 -1.85 -12.11
N SER A 150 41.83 -3.03 -12.17
CA SER A 150 42.83 -3.36 -13.19
C SER A 150 42.29 -3.40 -14.63
N GLN A 151 40.96 -3.55 -14.78
CA GLN A 151 40.26 -3.63 -16.07
C GLN A 151 39.41 -2.39 -16.36
N VAL A 152 39.41 -1.40 -15.46
CA VAL A 152 38.75 -0.08 -15.59
C VAL A 152 39.74 0.92 -16.16
#